data_AF-A0AAU5RF03-F1
#
_entry.id   AF-A0AAU5RF03-F1
#
_cell.length_a   1.000
_cell.length_b   1.000
_cell.length_c   1.000
_cell.angle_alpha   90.00
_cell.angle_beta   90.00
_cell.angle_gamma   90.00
#
_symmetry.space_group_name_H-M   'P 1'
#
loop_
_entity.id
_entity.type
_entity.pdbx_description
1 polymer ?
#
loop_
_entity_poly.entity_id
_entity_poly.type
_entity_poly.pdbx_seq_one_letter_code
_entity_poly.pdbx_strand_id
1 'polypeptide(L)'
;MDAHGNNGVIATGNAQVRNVAVASGSNARIDLRVTERKAPDDGARAATPQEISELLARFIEDLRASDHPDREDLAEFAQDAREELAAPEPRTGKLRRVARALAEAVPGFAALSSLAVTIEEAVRGL
;
A
#
# COMPACT_ATOMS: atom_id res chain seq x y z
N MET A 1 5.26 -11.70 42.76
CA MET A 1 5.35 -12.82 41.80
C MET A 1 4.74 -12.33 40.52
N ASP A 2 5.55 -11.75 39.62
CA ASP A 2 5.03 -10.83 38.61
C ASP A 2 5.57 -11.19 37.22
N ALA A 3 5.09 -12.34 36.72
CA ALA A 3 5.37 -12.79 35.37
C ALA A 3 4.41 -12.13 34.37
N HIS A 4 4.62 -10.84 34.09
CA HIS A 4 3.99 -10.19 32.93
C HIS A 4 4.68 -10.65 31.64
N GLY A 5 4.35 -11.88 31.22
CA GLY A 5 4.81 -12.46 29.97
C GLY A 5 4.20 -11.72 28.78
N ASN A 6 4.97 -10.80 28.20
CA ASN A 6 4.64 -10.19 26.91
C ASN A 6 4.93 -11.19 25.79
N ASN A 7 3.92 -12.01 25.45
CA ASN A 7 3.91 -12.74 24.19
C ASN A 7 3.61 -11.75 23.05
N GLY A 8 4.66 -11.09 22.56
CA GLY A 8 4.61 -10.43 21.24
C GLY A 8 4.14 -11.43 20.19
N VAL A 9 3.41 -10.97 19.17
CA VAL A 9 2.70 -11.84 18.21
C VAL A 9 3.67 -12.82 17.53
N ILE A 10 3.62 -14.10 17.93
CA ILE A 10 4.37 -15.18 17.30
C ILE A 10 3.48 -15.81 16.22
N ALA A 11 3.79 -15.50 14.96
CA ALA A 11 3.21 -16.17 13.80
C ALA A 11 4.15 -17.30 13.33
N THR A 12 3.63 -18.52 13.18
CA THR A 12 4.38 -19.69 12.68
C THR A 12 3.66 -20.37 11.51
N GLY A 13 4.42 -21.02 10.63
CA GLY A 13 3.90 -21.58 9.38
C GLY A 13 3.56 -20.51 8.33
N ASN A 14 2.59 -20.80 7.46
CA ASN A 14 2.16 -19.95 6.33
C ASN A 14 1.33 -18.71 6.77
N ALA A 15 1.59 -18.17 7.96
CA ALA A 15 0.81 -17.08 8.55
C ALA A 15 1.23 -15.72 7.94
N GLN A 16 0.35 -15.13 7.12
CA GLN A 16 0.55 -13.78 6.57
C GLN A 16 -0.08 -12.72 7.47
N VAL A 17 0.74 -11.90 8.14
CA VAL A 17 0.29 -10.70 8.85
C VAL A 17 0.35 -9.52 7.88
N ARG A 18 -0.81 -9.01 7.44
CA ARG A 18 -0.89 -8.01 6.34
C ARG A 18 -1.11 -6.55 6.76
N ASN A 19 -1.66 -6.29 7.96
CA ASN A 19 -1.79 -4.99 8.69
C ASN A 19 -2.81 -5.18 9.84
N VAL A 20 -2.90 -4.39 10.91
CA VAL A 20 -2.04 -3.32 11.51
C VAL A 20 -2.04 -3.56 13.04
N ALA A 21 -0.99 -3.16 13.77
CA ALA A 21 -1.00 -3.22 15.25
C ALA A 21 -1.55 -1.92 15.86
N VAL A 22 -2.66 -2.01 16.61
CA VAL A 22 -3.26 -0.88 17.35
C VAL A 22 -3.03 -1.02 18.85
N ALA A 23 -2.41 -0.01 19.46
CA ALA A 23 -2.25 0.09 20.91
C ALA A 23 -3.15 1.22 21.43
N SER A 24 -4.03 0.90 22.39
CA SER A 24 -4.95 1.86 23.00
C SER A 24 -4.90 1.75 24.52
N GLY A 25 -4.87 2.90 25.20
CA GLY A 25 -4.71 3.02 26.65
C GLY A 25 -3.58 3.99 27.05
N SER A 26 -3.72 4.59 28.23
CA SER A 26 -2.69 5.50 28.77
C SER A 26 -1.35 4.79 28.94
N ASN A 27 -0.29 5.34 28.34
CA ASN A 27 1.07 4.77 28.27
C ASN A 27 1.25 3.52 27.37
N ALA A 28 0.28 3.17 26.51
CA ALA A 28 0.48 2.10 25.54
C ALA A 28 1.55 2.50 24.49
N ARG A 29 2.52 1.61 24.22
CA ARG A 29 3.61 1.80 23.25
C ARG A 29 3.86 0.51 22.46
N ILE A 30 4.18 0.65 21.18
CA ILE A 30 4.59 -0.44 20.29
C ILE A 30 6.06 -0.22 19.91
N ASP A 31 6.94 -1.17 20.26
CA ASP A 31 8.34 -1.20 19.82
C ASP A 31 8.46 -2.24 18.69
N LEU A 32 8.33 -1.80 17.44
CA LEU A 32 8.33 -2.70 16.28
C LEU A 32 9.78 -3.00 15.84
N ARG A 33 10.39 -4.02 16.44
CA ARG A 33 11.71 -4.51 16.00
C ARG A 33 11.56 -5.53 14.89
N VAL A 34 11.67 -5.06 13.64
CA VAL A 34 11.85 -5.94 12.49
C VAL A 34 13.26 -6.53 12.55
N THR A 35 13.40 -7.70 13.19
CA THR A 35 14.61 -8.52 13.04
C THR A 35 14.60 -9.14 11.65
N GLU A 36 15.08 -8.40 10.66
CA GLU A 36 15.19 -8.83 9.27
C GLU A 36 16.16 -10.02 9.12
N ARG A 37 15.63 -11.24 9.29
CA ARG A 37 16.00 -12.31 8.38
C ARG A 37 15.01 -12.22 7.23
N LYS A 38 15.38 -11.50 6.17
CA LYS A 38 14.62 -11.45 4.91
C LYS A 38 14.24 -12.89 4.55
N ALA A 39 12.95 -13.21 4.64
CA ALA A 39 12.46 -14.48 4.16
C ALA A 39 12.84 -14.59 2.68
N PRO A 40 13.23 -15.77 2.17
CA PRO A 40 13.31 -15.93 0.73
C PRO A 40 11.98 -15.50 0.15
N ASP A 41 12.05 -14.61 -0.84
CA ASP A 41 10.89 -14.11 -1.56
C ASP A 41 10.18 -15.31 -2.18
N ASP A 42 9.02 -15.68 -1.63
CA ASP A 42 8.20 -16.83 -2.04
C ASP A 42 7.48 -16.53 -3.36
N GLY A 43 8.29 -16.28 -4.39
CA GLY A 43 7.87 -16.02 -5.75
C GLY A 43 6.80 -14.93 -5.86
N ALA A 44 6.95 -13.79 -5.16
CA ALA A 44 6.05 -12.66 -5.29
C ALA A 44 6.15 -12.08 -6.71
N ARG A 45 5.36 -12.67 -7.62
CA ARG A 45 5.29 -12.30 -9.03
C ARG A 45 5.08 -10.79 -9.13
N ALA A 46 6.02 -10.11 -9.80
CA ALA A 46 5.89 -8.70 -10.12
C ALA A 46 4.54 -8.45 -10.81
N ALA A 47 3.78 -7.49 -10.30
CA ALA A 47 2.47 -7.16 -10.84
C ALA A 47 2.59 -6.75 -12.30
N THR A 48 1.73 -7.31 -13.14
CA THR A 48 1.66 -6.94 -14.55
C THR A 48 1.10 -5.52 -14.70
N PRO A 49 1.39 -4.81 -15.82
CA PRO A 49 0.79 -3.51 -16.10
C PRO A 49 -0.75 -3.51 -16.05
N GLN A 50 -1.37 -4.65 -16.39
CA GLN A 50 -2.81 -4.86 -16.32
C GLN A 50 -3.32 -4.89 -14.88
N GLU A 51 -2.69 -5.67 -13.99
CA GLU A 51 -3.04 -5.74 -12.55
C GLU A 51 -2.86 -4.35 -11.88
N ILE A 52 -1.83 -3.59 -12.28
CA ILE A 52 -1.63 -2.22 -11.78
C ILE A 52 -2.71 -1.26 -12.30
N SER A 53 -3.13 -1.39 -13.57
CA SER A 53 -4.23 -0.60 -14.14
C SER A 53 -5.58 -0.90 -13.47
N GLU A 54 -5.78 -2.14 -13.00
CA GLU A 54 -6.95 -2.56 -12.22
C GLU A 54 -6.92 -2.00 -10.79
N LEU A 55 -5.76 -2.02 -10.12
CA LEU A 55 -5.57 -1.37 -8.81
C LEU A 55 -5.82 0.14 -8.90
N LEU A 56 -5.31 0.81 -9.93
CA LEU A 56 -5.57 2.24 -10.19
C LEU A 56 -7.05 2.51 -10.51
N ALA A 57 -7.72 1.63 -11.27
CA ALA A 57 -9.16 1.75 -11.52
C ALA A 57 -9.95 1.68 -10.19
N ARG A 58 -9.60 0.73 -9.33
CA ARG A 58 -10.21 0.58 -8.01
C ARG A 58 -9.96 1.79 -7.12
N PHE A 59 -8.75 2.34 -7.16
CA PHE A 59 -8.41 3.56 -6.42
C PHE A 59 -9.26 4.75 -6.87
N ILE A 60 -9.50 4.92 -8.18
CA ILE A 60 -10.39 5.97 -8.72
C ILE A 60 -11.83 5.78 -8.25
N GLU A 61 -12.35 4.55 -8.22
CA GLU A 61 -13.70 4.25 -7.71
C GLU A 61 -13.85 4.61 -6.23
N ASP A 62 -12.95 4.09 -5.39
CA ASP A 62 -12.98 4.32 -3.94
C ASP A 62 -12.74 5.80 -3.60
N LEU A 63 -11.91 6.50 -4.38
CA LEU A 63 -11.62 7.93 -4.22
C LEU A 63 -12.83 8.79 -4.56
N ARG A 64 -13.51 8.54 -5.68
CA ARG A 64 -14.74 9.25 -6.06
C ARG A 64 -15.91 8.98 -5.12
N ALA A 65 -15.95 7.80 -4.51
CA ALA A 65 -16.90 7.46 -3.46
C ALA A 65 -16.58 8.11 -2.09
N SER A 66 -15.41 8.75 -1.95
CA SER A 66 -14.97 9.38 -0.69
C SER A 66 -15.27 10.89 -0.64
N ASP A 67 -15.23 11.44 0.56
CA ASP A 67 -15.30 12.89 0.83
C ASP A 67 -13.93 13.60 0.70
N HIS A 68 -12.96 13.01 -0.03
CA HIS A 68 -11.67 13.65 -0.25
C HIS A 68 -11.84 14.97 -1.03
N PRO A 69 -11.27 16.11 -0.56
CA PRO A 69 -11.50 17.41 -1.19
C PRO A 69 -11.06 17.44 -2.66
N ASP A 70 -9.87 16.90 -2.95
CA ASP A 70 -9.25 16.90 -4.29
C ASP A 70 -9.58 15.61 -5.08
N ARG A 71 -10.73 14.98 -4.83
CA ARG A 71 -11.04 13.64 -5.37
C ARG A 71 -11.12 13.56 -6.90
N GLU A 72 -11.52 14.64 -7.57
CA GLU A 72 -11.57 14.65 -9.04
C GLU A 72 -10.17 14.81 -9.63
N ASP A 73 -9.38 15.78 -9.13
CA ASP A 73 -8.00 16.02 -9.55
C ASP A 73 -7.12 14.77 -9.34
N LEU A 74 -7.24 14.11 -8.18
CA LEU A 74 -6.53 12.86 -7.90
C LEU A 74 -7.07 11.67 -8.72
N ALA A 75 -8.35 11.66 -9.11
CA ALA A 75 -8.91 10.64 -9.99
C ALA A 75 -8.43 10.81 -11.44
N GLU A 76 -8.35 12.05 -11.93
CA GLU A 76 -7.73 12.39 -13.23
C GLU A 76 -6.25 12.01 -13.23
N PHE A 77 -5.50 12.38 -12.20
CA PHE A 77 -4.08 12.04 -12.07
C PHE A 77 -3.81 10.52 -11.96
N ALA A 78 -4.70 9.76 -11.32
CA ALA A 78 -4.65 8.30 -11.32
C ALA A 78 -5.03 7.70 -12.68
N GLN A 79 -5.98 8.31 -13.41
CA GLN A 79 -6.36 7.89 -14.77
C GLN A 79 -5.22 8.12 -15.78
N ASP A 80 -4.51 9.24 -15.67
CA ASP A 80 -3.29 9.56 -16.42
C ASP A 80 -2.20 8.46 -16.30
N ALA A 81 -2.07 7.84 -15.12
CA ALA A 81 -1.16 6.71 -14.92
C ALA A 81 -1.65 5.42 -15.58
N ARG A 82 -2.97 5.19 -15.69
CA ARG A 82 -3.53 4.04 -16.41
C ARG A 82 -3.30 4.17 -17.92
N GLU A 83 -3.41 5.38 -18.46
CA GLU A 83 -3.11 5.66 -19.86
C GLU A 83 -1.61 5.52 -20.15
N GLU A 84 -0.76 5.97 -19.23
CA GLU A 84 0.69 5.74 -19.30
C GLU A 84 1.08 4.25 -19.24
N LEU A 85 0.37 3.43 -18.46
CA LEU A 85 0.55 1.96 -18.42
C LEU A 85 0.09 1.26 -19.71
N ALA A 86 -0.89 1.82 -20.41
CA ALA A 86 -1.38 1.31 -21.68
C ALA A 86 -0.54 1.76 -22.90
N ALA A 87 0.42 2.67 -22.71
CA ALA A 87 1.32 3.12 -23.76
C ALA A 87 2.25 1.99 -24.25
N PRO A 88 2.65 1.96 -25.54
CA PRO A 88 3.59 0.96 -26.05
C PRO A 88 4.96 0.96 -25.35
N GLU A 89 5.38 2.12 -24.83
CA GLU A 89 6.61 2.31 -24.06
C GLU A 89 6.29 3.06 -22.75
N PRO A 90 5.82 2.36 -21.70
CA PRO A 90 5.36 3.00 -20.47
C PRO A 90 6.53 3.61 -19.68
N ARG A 91 6.47 4.90 -19.33
CA ARG A 91 7.54 5.57 -18.60
C ARG A 91 7.49 5.22 -17.11
N THR A 92 8.12 4.11 -16.72
CA THR A 92 8.21 3.62 -15.33
C THR A 92 8.64 4.70 -14.33
N GLY A 93 9.58 5.58 -14.70
CA GLY A 93 10.00 6.72 -13.87
C GLY A 93 8.96 7.86 -13.72
N LYS A 94 7.93 7.93 -14.57
CA LYS A 94 6.73 8.76 -14.36
C LYS A 94 5.76 8.01 -13.44
N LEU A 95 5.46 6.75 -13.75
CA LEU A 95 4.55 5.90 -12.96
C LEU A 95 4.95 5.84 -11.47
N ARG A 96 6.24 5.61 -11.16
CA ARG A 96 6.76 5.59 -9.78
C ARG A 96 6.57 6.92 -9.04
N ARG A 97 6.61 8.05 -9.75
CA ARG A 97 6.32 9.38 -9.17
C ARG A 97 4.83 9.58 -8.93
N VAL A 98 3.97 9.13 -9.85
CA VAL A 98 2.51 9.19 -9.67
C VAL A 98 2.09 8.33 -8.47
N ALA A 99 2.50 7.06 -8.44
CA ALA A 99 2.11 6.15 -7.36
C ALA A 99 2.51 6.65 -5.96
N ARG A 100 3.72 7.19 -5.83
CA ARG A 100 4.17 7.83 -4.58
C ARG A 100 3.34 9.07 -4.24
N ALA A 101 3.05 9.94 -5.21
CA ALA A 101 2.25 11.14 -4.98
C ALA A 101 0.79 10.80 -4.58
N LEU A 102 0.20 9.72 -5.14
CA LEU A 102 -1.10 9.22 -4.69
C LEU A 102 -1.06 8.77 -3.22
N ALA A 103 -0.01 8.05 -2.81
CA ALA A 103 0.16 7.62 -1.41
C ALA A 103 0.39 8.80 -0.44
N GLU A 104 1.09 9.85 -0.89
CA GLU A 104 1.30 11.09 -0.13
C GLU A 104 0.04 11.98 -0.06
N ALA A 105 -0.90 11.85 -1.01
CA ALA A 105 -2.11 12.67 -1.09
C ALA A 105 -3.28 12.18 -0.22
N VAL A 106 -3.44 10.85 -0.03
CA VAL A 106 -4.57 10.27 0.73
C VAL A 106 -4.33 9.89 2.22
N PRO A 107 -3.42 10.50 3.01
CA PRO A 107 -3.38 10.31 4.46
C PRO A 107 -4.73 10.56 5.14
N GLY A 108 -5.09 9.70 6.10
CA GLY A 108 -6.38 9.76 6.82
C GLY A 108 -7.50 8.93 6.20
N PHE A 109 -7.40 8.57 4.92
CA PHE A 109 -8.36 7.71 4.22
C PHE A 109 -7.84 6.26 4.17
N ALA A 110 -7.91 5.53 5.29
CA ALA A 110 -7.20 4.26 5.50
C ALA A 110 -7.29 3.24 4.35
N ALA A 111 -8.46 3.09 3.71
CA ALA A 111 -8.64 2.20 2.55
C ALA A 111 -7.84 2.69 1.31
N LEU A 112 -7.94 3.99 1.00
CA LEU A 112 -7.19 4.63 -0.08
C LEU A 112 -5.69 4.60 0.20
N SER A 113 -5.26 4.86 1.44
CA SER A 113 -3.84 4.81 1.82
C SER A 113 -3.28 3.39 1.62
N SER A 114 -4.01 2.35 2.04
CA SER A 114 -3.57 0.96 1.84
C SER A 114 -3.50 0.57 0.36
N LEU A 115 -4.44 1.06 -0.46
CA LEU A 115 -4.46 0.78 -1.88
C LEU A 115 -3.36 1.54 -2.63
N ALA A 116 -3.10 2.80 -2.29
CA ALA A 116 -2.03 3.61 -2.87
C ALA A 116 -0.64 3.03 -2.56
N VAL A 117 -0.39 2.54 -1.34
CA VAL A 117 0.85 1.83 -1.00
C VAL A 117 1.00 0.55 -1.84
N THR A 118 -0.09 -0.22 -2.00
CA THR A 118 -0.10 -1.43 -2.85
C THR A 118 0.27 -1.10 -4.30
N ILE A 119 -0.25 0.02 -4.84
CA ILE A 119 0.07 0.52 -6.18
C ILE A 119 1.55 0.96 -6.26
N GLU A 120 2.09 1.64 -5.24
CA GLU A 120 3.49 2.06 -5.21
C GLU A 120 4.45 0.86 -5.22
N GLU A 121 4.19 -0.16 -4.41
CA GLU A 121 4.98 -1.39 -4.39
C GLU A 121 4.91 -2.14 -5.73
N ALA A 122 3.72 -2.26 -6.30
CA ALA A 122 3.51 -2.90 -7.60
C ALA A 122 4.26 -2.16 -8.74
N VAL A 123 4.16 -0.82 -8.79
CA VAL A 123 4.86 0.03 -9.77
C VAL A 123 6.38 0.09 -9.53
N ARG A 124 6.85 -0.18 -8.31
CA ARG A 124 8.27 -0.36 -8.00
C ARG A 124 8.82 -1.69 -8.51
N GLY A 125 7.95 -2.70 -8.69
CA GLY A 125 8.26 -4.01 -9.25
C GLY A 125 8.30 -4.07 -10.79
N LEU A 126 7.84 -3.02 -11.48
CA LEU A 126 8.04 -2.80 -12.93
C LEU A 126 9.45 -2.29 -13.25
#